data_AF-A0A512JD54-F1
#
_entry.id   AF-A0A512JD54-F1
#
_cell.length_a   1.000
_cell.length_b   1.000
_cell.length_c   1.000
_cell.angle_alpha   90.00
_cell.angle_beta   90.00
_cell.angle_gamma   90.00
#
_symmetry.space_group_name_H-M   'P 1'
#
loop_
_entity.id
_entity.type
_entity.pdbx_description
1 polymer ?
#
loop_
_entity_poly.entity_id
_entity_poly.type
_entity_poly.pdbx_seq_one_letter_code
_entity_poly.pdbx_strand_id
1 'polypeptide(L)'
;MRTVVYADGGCDPNPGPGGWGVVISGQEGTVELCGGELGTTNNRMELTAAIRALEHFPEGAPIEMRCDSQYVVKSVTEWMRGWKAKGWRTTTGEVKNVDLMKRLDGLASRRDVRWTWVRGHAGDPLNERADRLAAQGRREARGLPRLSTPVLPSVSAASVPVGRTAPVQIDLALGLEIARAAKRAGTTPSAFVEEAVRLVLALGPAETARLQTRLKPTPASAA
;
A
#
# COMPACT_ATOMS: atom_id res chain seq x y z
N MET A 1 16.76 16.89 15.09
CA MET A 1 15.98 15.63 14.97
C MET A 1 15.06 15.80 13.78
N ARG A 2 14.92 14.79 12.90
CA ARG A 2 14.01 14.86 11.74
C ARG A 2 12.64 14.33 12.14
N THR A 3 11.57 14.97 11.65
CA THR A 3 10.21 14.43 11.78
C THR A 3 10.02 13.32 10.77
N VAL A 4 9.59 12.14 11.21
CA VAL A 4 9.39 10.98 10.33
C VAL A 4 7.98 11.04 9.75
N VAL A 5 7.88 10.91 8.44
CA VAL A 5 6.62 10.97 7.70
C VAL A 5 6.50 9.75 6.82
N TYR A 6 5.37 9.08 6.90
CA TYR A 6 5.00 7.97 6.02
C TYR A 6 3.98 8.48 5.02
N ALA A 7 4.22 8.22 3.74
CA ALA A 7 3.33 8.64 2.66
C ALA A 7 3.12 7.47 1.69
N ASP A 8 1.86 7.17 1.43
CA ASP A 8 1.42 6.06 0.58
C ASP A 8 0.19 6.49 -0.25
N GLY A 9 0.01 5.87 -1.41
CA GLY A 9 -1.12 6.12 -2.28
C GLY A 9 -1.34 5.03 -3.31
N GLY A 10 -2.60 4.86 -3.72
CA GLY A 10 -2.97 3.79 -4.64
C GLY A 10 -4.30 4.01 -5.31
N CYS A 11 -4.55 3.24 -6.36
CA CYS A 11 -5.72 3.30 -7.21
C CYS A 11 -6.22 1.87 -7.49
N ASP A 12 -7.54 1.67 -7.44
CA ASP A 12 -8.13 0.38 -7.81
C ASP A 12 -9.55 0.57 -8.37
N PRO A 13 -9.80 0.25 -9.66
CA PRO A 13 -8.82 -0.16 -10.69
C PRO A 13 -7.83 0.96 -11.06
N ASN A 14 -6.78 0.67 -11.86
CA ASN A 14 -5.75 1.65 -12.27
C ASN A 14 -5.67 1.78 -13.82
N PRO A 15 -6.10 2.89 -14.43
CA PRO A 15 -6.64 4.10 -13.81
C PRO A 15 -8.05 3.92 -13.23
N GLY A 16 -8.42 4.78 -12.30
CA GLY A 16 -9.72 4.72 -11.63
C GLY A 16 -9.78 5.56 -10.36
N PRO A 17 -10.66 5.22 -9.41
CA PRO A 17 -10.69 5.85 -8.10
C PRO A 17 -9.43 5.52 -7.30
N GLY A 18 -8.76 6.55 -6.81
CA GLY A 18 -7.56 6.43 -5.99
C GLY A 18 -7.60 7.28 -4.74
N GLY A 19 -6.68 6.99 -3.83
CA GLY A 19 -6.53 7.70 -2.58
C GLY A 19 -5.08 7.76 -2.14
N TRP A 20 -4.78 8.73 -1.30
CA TRP A 20 -3.47 8.95 -0.69
C TRP A 20 -3.63 9.10 0.82
N GLY A 21 -2.59 8.71 1.55
CA GLY A 21 -2.54 8.73 3.00
C GLY A 21 -1.17 9.18 3.50
N VAL A 22 -1.16 9.97 4.57
CA VAL A 22 0.06 10.47 5.22
C VAL A 22 -0.06 10.30 6.72
N VAL A 23 1.00 9.82 7.34
CA VAL A 23 1.16 9.73 8.80
C VAL A 23 2.44 10.46 9.20
N ILE A 24 2.29 11.52 9.99
CA ILE A 24 3.41 12.32 10.51
C ILE A 24 3.62 11.94 11.96
N SER A 25 4.79 11.38 12.27
CA SER A 25 5.20 11.07 13.64
C SER A 25 6.05 12.21 14.21
N GLY A 26 5.38 13.12 14.91
CA GLY A 26 5.98 14.28 15.57
C GLY A 26 6.20 14.05 17.07
N GLN A 27 6.87 15.00 17.73
CA GLN A 27 7.12 14.95 19.18
C GLN A 27 5.83 15.09 20.01
N GLU A 28 4.85 15.84 19.51
CA GLU A 28 3.57 16.11 20.19
C GLU A 28 2.49 15.07 19.87
N GLY A 29 2.79 14.09 19.01
CA GLY A 29 1.87 13.03 18.62
C GLY A 29 1.87 12.74 17.12
N THR A 30 0.85 12.01 16.69
CA THR A 30 0.67 11.59 15.30
C THR A 30 -0.36 12.46 14.60
N VAL A 31 -0.01 13.01 13.44
CA VAL A 31 -0.94 13.69 12.54
C VAL A 31 -1.23 12.78 11.35
N GLU A 32 -2.50 12.64 10.99
CA GLU A 32 -2.97 11.80 9.89
C GLU A 32 -3.71 12.62 8.85
N LEU A 33 -3.34 12.47 7.58
CA LEU A 33 -3.97 13.16 6.45
C LEU A 33 -4.36 12.12 5.40
N CYS A 34 -5.50 12.33 4.75
CA CYS A 34 -5.91 11.51 3.61
C CYS A 34 -6.78 12.28 2.63
N GLY A 35 -6.86 11.79 1.41
CA GLY A 35 -7.77 12.28 0.38
C GLY A 35 -7.81 11.33 -0.81
N GLY A 36 -8.63 11.64 -1.80
CA GLY A 36 -8.72 10.81 -3.00
C GLY A 36 -9.35 11.51 -4.18
N GLU A 37 -9.26 10.87 -5.33
CA GLU A 37 -9.73 11.36 -6.62
C GLU A 37 -10.44 10.23 -7.36
N LEU A 38 -11.53 10.52 -8.07
CA LEU A 38 -12.30 9.52 -8.81
C LEU A 38 -11.60 9.00 -10.08
N GLY A 39 -10.70 9.80 -10.67
CA GLY A 39 -10.02 9.50 -11.92
C GLY A 39 -8.53 9.81 -11.84
N THR A 40 -7.75 8.84 -11.38
CA THR A 40 -6.32 8.98 -11.15
C THR A 40 -5.58 7.66 -11.44
N THR A 41 -4.30 7.57 -11.05
CA THR A 41 -3.48 6.36 -11.16
C THR A 41 -2.72 6.11 -9.86
N ASN A 42 -2.16 4.90 -9.69
CA ASN A 42 -1.31 4.56 -8.54
C ASN A 42 -0.20 5.60 -8.35
N ASN A 43 0.64 5.79 -9.38
CA ASN A 43 1.79 6.70 -9.32
C ASN A 43 1.39 8.15 -9.01
N ARG A 44 0.23 8.61 -9.49
CA ARG A 44 -0.25 9.96 -9.16
C ARG A 44 -0.63 10.07 -7.69
N MET A 45 -1.29 9.06 -7.12
CA MET A 45 -1.64 9.05 -5.70
C MET A 45 -0.42 8.94 -4.78
N GLU A 46 0.57 8.14 -5.14
CA GLU A 46 1.85 8.07 -4.42
C GLU A 46 2.57 9.44 -4.41
N LEU A 47 2.65 10.11 -5.57
CA LEU A 47 3.23 11.46 -5.67
C LEU A 47 2.41 12.48 -4.87
N THR A 48 1.08 12.42 -4.96
CA THR A 48 0.20 13.31 -4.21
C THR A 48 0.39 13.12 -2.71
N ALA A 49 0.53 11.89 -2.20
CA ALA A 49 0.81 11.64 -0.79
C ALA A 49 2.07 12.39 -0.33
N ALA A 50 3.17 12.25 -1.07
CA ALA A 50 4.43 12.93 -0.76
C ALA A 50 4.32 14.46 -0.86
N ILE A 51 3.59 14.98 -1.85
CA ILE A 51 3.32 16.42 -2.00
C ILE A 51 2.53 16.96 -0.81
N ARG A 52 1.43 16.29 -0.44
CA ARG A 52 0.57 16.70 0.67
C ARG A 52 1.28 16.64 2.00
N ALA A 53 2.14 15.65 2.19
CA ALA A 53 3.04 15.58 3.33
C ALA A 53 3.96 16.81 3.41
N LEU A 54 4.63 17.20 2.31
CA LEU A 54 5.51 18.36 2.31
C LEU A 54 4.76 19.69 2.50
N GLU A 55 3.55 19.83 1.95
CA GLU A 55 2.72 21.03 2.13
C GLU A 55 2.35 21.31 3.58
N HIS A 56 2.28 20.28 4.41
CA HIS A 56 2.00 20.42 5.84
C HIS A 56 3.14 21.11 6.61
N PHE A 57 4.39 20.98 6.15
CA PHE A 57 5.54 21.53 6.85
C PHE A 57 5.93 22.92 6.34
N PRO A 58 6.43 23.81 7.22
CA PRO A 58 7.03 25.07 6.78
C PRO A 58 8.32 24.83 5.97
N GLU A 59 8.78 25.86 5.26
CA GLU A 59 10.10 25.84 4.61
C GLU A 59 11.22 25.60 5.65
N GLY A 60 12.30 24.93 5.24
CA GLY A 60 13.44 24.58 6.09
C GLY A 60 13.20 23.42 7.07
N ALA A 61 11.99 22.88 7.17
CA ALA A 61 11.69 21.78 8.10
C ALA A 61 12.55 20.53 7.82
N PRO A 62 13.14 19.91 8.86
CA PRO A 62 13.92 18.68 8.74
C PRO A 62 13.00 17.44 8.74
N ILE A 63 12.83 16.82 7.57
CA ILE A 63 11.88 15.73 7.34
C ILE A 63 12.64 14.46 6.96
N GLU A 64 12.20 13.30 7.46
CA GLU A 64 12.50 12.00 6.86
C GLU A 64 11.22 11.45 6.23
N MET A 65 11.16 11.49 4.90
CA MET A 65 10.04 10.96 4.12
C MET A 65 10.26 9.48 3.83
N ARG A 66 9.36 8.63 4.30
CA ARG A 66 9.30 7.20 4.07
C ARG A 66 8.17 6.88 3.11
N CYS A 67 8.54 6.28 1.98
CA CYS A 67 7.60 5.81 0.96
C CYS A 67 7.98 4.38 0.56
N ASP A 68 7.01 3.53 0.29
CA ASP A 68 7.24 2.23 -0.35
C ASP A 68 7.20 2.30 -1.88
N SER A 69 6.71 3.40 -2.44
CA SER A 69 6.87 3.73 -3.85
C SER A 69 8.34 3.98 -4.23
N GLN A 70 8.93 2.99 -4.92
CA GLN A 70 10.22 3.20 -5.60
C GLN A 70 10.13 4.29 -6.66
N TYR A 71 8.96 4.47 -7.28
CA TYR A 71 8.77 5.50 -8.29
C TYR A 71 8.96 6.89 -7.70
N VAL A 72 8.35 7.19 -6.55
CA VAL A 72 8.54 8.47 -5.85
C VAL A 72 9.99 8.64 -5.42
N VAL A 73 10.55 7.67 -4.71
CA VAL A 73 11.91 7.78 -4.14
C VAL A 73 12.95 7.96 -5.24
N LYS A 74 12.95 7.13 -6.29
CA LYS A 74 13.92 7.26 -7.39
C LYS A 74 13.71 8.52 -8.22
N SER A 75 12.47 8.98 -8.34
CA SER A 75 12.20 10.25 -9.03
C SER A 75 12.98 11.38 -8.37
N VAL A 76 12.87 11.53 -7.05
CA VAL A 76 13.55 12.62 -6.33
C VAL A 76 15.05 12.40 -6.12
N THR A 77 15.50 11.16 -5.88
CA THR A 77 16.91 10.89 -5.58
C THR A 77 17.80 10.70 -6.81
N GLU A 78 17.26 10.19 -7.92
CA GLU A 78 18.06 9.77 -9.07
C GLU A 78 17.69 10.53 -10.35
N TRP A 79 16.40 10.64 -10.68
CA TRP A 79 15.98 11.02 -12.03
C TRP A 79 15.71 12.52 -12.21
N MET A 80 15.16 13.18 -11.19
CA MET A 80 14.66 14.54 -11.26
C MET A 80 15.73 15.56 -11.64
N ARG A 81 16.97 15.37 -11.18
CA ARG A 81 18.11 16.21 -11.59
C ARG A 81 18.32 16.15 -13.11
N GLY A 82 18.30 14.95 -13.69
CA GLY A 82 18.45 14.74 -15.13
C GLY A 82 17.27 15.28 -15.93
N TRP A 83 16.05 15.10 -15.43
CA TRP A 83 14.84 15.65 -16.05
C TRP A 83 14.85 17.18 -16.07
N LYS A 84 15.22 17.84 -14.96
CA LYS A 84 15.34 19.30 -14.90
C LYS A 84 16.33 19.85 -15.91
N ALA A 85 17.51 19.22 -16.02
CA ALA A 85 18.53 19.60 -17.00
C ALA A 85 18.06 19.47 -18.45
N LYS A 86 17.11 18.56 -18.72
CA LYS A 86 16.50 18.32 -20.04
C LYS A 86 15.17 19.03 -20.23
N GLY A 87 14.84 20.02 -19.39
CA GLY A 87 13.58 20.77 -19.48
C GLY A 87 12.33 19.90 -19.27
N TRP A 88 12.44 18.86 -18.43
CA TRP A 88 11.40 17.86 -18.13
C TRP A 88 10.96 17.01 -19.33
N ARG A 89 11.90 16.69 -20.22
CA ARG A 89 11.66 15.85 -21.40
C ARG A 89 12.55 14.60 -21.40
N THR A 90 12.02 13.52 -21.94
CA THR A 90 12.72 12.27 -22.27
C THR A 90 12.78 12.10 -23.79
N THR A 91 13.43 11.04 -24.26
CA THR A 91 13.45 10.67 -25.69
C THR A 91 12.06 10.36 -26.24
N THR A 92 11.11 9.99 -25.36
CA THR A 92 9.76 9.58 -25.74
C THR A 92 8.73 10.70 -25.56
N GLY A 93 9.15 11.91 -25.19
CA GLY A 93 8.26 13.06 -24.99
C GLY A 93 8.41 13.69 -23.61
N GLU A 94 7.33 14.20 -23.06
CA GLU A 94 7.32 14.80 -21.72
C GLU A 94 7.48 13.73 -20.63
N VAL A 95 8.16 14.06 -19.53
CA VAL A 95 8.25 13.19 -18.36
C VAL A 95 6.84 12.90 -17.85
N LYS A 96 6.52 11.62 -17.58
CA LYS A 96 5.22 11.22 -17.04
C LYS A 96 4.97 11.92 -15.69
N ASN A 97 3.75 12.41 -15.49
CA ASN A 97 3.32 13.15 -14.29
C ASN A 97 4.15 14.41 -14.01
N VAL A 98 4.62 15.10 -15.06
CA VAL A 98 5.48 16.30 -14.93
C VAL A 98 4.85 17.38 -14.04
N ASP A 99 3.52 17.49 -14.04
CA ASP A 99 2.74 18.42 -13.24
C ASP A 99 3.00 18.20 -11.74
N LEU A 100 2.87 16.96 -11.28
CA LEU A 100 3.15 16.58 -9.90
C LEU A 100 4.64 16.60 -9.60
N MET A 101 5.50 16.17 -10.54
CA MET A 101 6.95 16.17 -10.34
C MET A 101 7.52 17.57 -10.13
N LYS A 102 7.06 18.56 -10.90
CA LYS A 102 7.46 19.97 -10.73
C LYS A 102 7.00 20.52 -9.38
N ARG A 103 5.78 20.19 -8.95
CA ARG A 103 5.27 20.59 -7.63
C ARG A 103 6.08 19.95 -6.50
N LEU A 104 6.38 18.66 -6.63
CA LEU A 104 7.20 17.92 -5.68
C LEU A 104 8.62 18.51 -5.56
N ASP A 105 9.28 18.80 -6.69
CA ASP A 105 10.59 19.46 -6.73
C ASP A 105 10.56 20.84 -6.03
N GLY A 106 9.56 21.66 -6.33
CA GLY A 106 9.40 22.98 -5.74
C GLY A 106 9.24 22.95 -4.22
N LEU A 107 8.50 21.96 -3.69
CA LEU A 107 8.30 21.79 -2.24
C LEU A 107 9.52 21.17 -1.56
N ALA A 108 10.11 20.13 -2.17
CA ALA A 108 11.25 19.41 -1.61
C ALA A 108 12.52 20.28 -1.59
N SER A 109 12.75 21.12 -2.60
CA SER A 109 13.92 22.00 -2.66
C SER A 109 13.93 23.10 -1.59
N ARG A 110 12.78 23.40 -0.99
CA ARG A 110 12.62 24.43 0.06
C ARG A 110 12.65 23.84 1.47
N ARG A 111 12.84 22.53 1.62
CA ARG A 111 12.82 21.79 2.89
C ARG A 111 14.03 20.89 2.98
N ASP A 112 14.46 20.56 4.19
CA ASP A 112 15.53 19.59 4.39
C ASP A 112 14.91 18.18 4.43
N VAL A 113 14.76 17.56 3.25
CA VAL A 113 14.08 16.26 3.10
C VAL A 113 15.08 15.14 2.87
N ARG A 114 15.08 14.15 3.78
CA ARG A 114 15.72 12.84 3.58
C ARG A 114 14.68 11.86 3.06
N TRP A 115 14.97 11.20 1.93
CA TRP A 115 14.09 10.20 1.34
C TRP A 115 14.58 8.79 1.70
N THR A 116 13.66 7.99 2.24
CA THR A 116 13.92 6.60 2.64
C THR A 116 12.90 5.71 1.94
N TRP A 117 13.38 4.77 1.12
CA TRP A 117 12.52 3.71 0.62
C TRP A 117 12.30 2.66 1.71
N VAL A 118 11.04 2.33 1.97
CA VAL A 118 10.66 1.23 2.86
C VAL A 118 10.01 0.12 2.05
N ARG A 119 10.10 -1.12 2.52
CA ARG A 119 9.38 -2.22 1.86
C ARG A 119 7.91 -2.14 2.28
N GLY A 120 7.00 -2.05 1.31
CA GLY A 120 5.55 -2.10 1.55
C GLY A 120 5.14 -3.39 2.27
N HIS A 121 4.14 -3.28 3.15
CA HIS A 121 3.57 -4.38 3.95
C HIS A 121 4.59 -5.26 4.70
N ALA A 122 5.70 -4.68 5.13
CA ALA A 122 6.76 -5.39 5.86
C ALA A 122 6.63 -5.31 7.39
N GLY A 123 5.44 -4.96 7.92
CA GLY A 123 5.19 -4.89 9.36
C GLY A 123 5.58 -3.55 10.03
N ASP A 124 5.78 -2.47 9.26
CA ASP A 124 5.88 -1.11 9.83
C ASP A 124 4.46 -0.57 10.09
N PRO A 125 4.02 -0.42 11.36
CA PRO A 125 2.65 -0.06 11.67
C PRO A 125 2.23 1.32 11.13
N LEU A 126 3.17 2.24 10.96
CA LEU A 126 2.88 3.59 10.46
C LEU A 126 2.77 3.60 8.93
N ASN A 127 3.54 2.77 8.22
CA ASN A 127 3.34 2.57 6.79
C ASN A 127 2.00 1.88 6.52
N GLU A 128 1.66 0.84 7.28
CA GLU A 128 0.34 0.19 7.20
C GLU A 128 -0.81 1.12 7.58
N ARG A 129 -0.54 2.13 8.41
CA ARG A 129 -1.51 3.18 8.70
C ARG A 129 -1.68 4.14 7.51
N ALA A 130 -0.59 4.51 6.83
CA ALA A 130 -0.65 5.31 5.61
C ALA A 130 -1.44 4.60 4.49
N ASP A 131 -1.21 3.30 4.28
CA ASP A 131 -1.99 2.47 3.33
C ASP A 131 -3.50 2.49 3.65
N ARG A 132 -3.85 2.30 4.94
CA ARG A 132 -5.25 2.38 5.39
C ARG A 132 -5.86 3.76 5.14
N LEU A 133 -5.09 4.82 5.32
CA LEU A 133 -5.52 6.19 5.02
C LEU A 133 -5.72 6.41 3.51
N ALA A 134 -4.86 5.84 2.66
CA ALA A 134 -5.04 5.87 1.21
C ALA A 134 -6.31 5.11 0.80
N ALA A 135 -6.55 3.92 1.35
CA ALA A 135 -7.77 3.16 1.13
C ALA A 135 -9.03 3.92 1.60
N GLN A 136 -8.93 4.63 2.73
CA GLN A 136 -10.00 5.49 3.23
C GLN A 136 -10.25 6.68 2.26
N GLY A 137 -9.22 7.39 1.84
CA GLY A 137 -9.32 8.51 0.91
C GLY A 137 -9.95 8.12 -0.42
N ARG A 138 -9.60 6.94 -0.96
CA ARG A 138 -10.23 6.37 -2.15
C ARG A 138 -11.72 6.13 -1.96
N ARG A 139 -12.13 5.66 -0.79
CA ARG A 139 -13.55 5.41 -0.48
C ARG A 139 -14.33 6.70 -0.32
N GLU A 140 -13.75 7.70 0.36
CA GLU A 140 -14.36 9.03 0.49
C GLU A 140 -14.57 9.70 -0.87
N ALA A 141 -13.60 9.58 -1.78
CA ALA A 141 -13.74 10.07 -3.16
C ALA A 141 -14.91 9.42 -3.91
N ARG A 142 -15.24 8.17 -3.58
CA ARG A 142 -16.40 7.42 -4.12
C ARG A 142 -17.72 7.70 -3.39
N GLY A 143 -17.73 8.62 -2.42
CA GLY A 143 -18.89 8.90 -1.58
C GLY A 143 -19.23 7.77 -0.60
N LEU A 144 -18.30 6.86 -0.33
CA LEU A 144 -18.50 5.75 0.61
C LEU A 144 -18.13 6.19 2.03
N PRO A 145 -18.91 5.80 3.07
CA PRO A 145 -18.68 6.23 4.45
C PRO A 145 -17.35 5.70 4.96
N ARG A 146 -16.58 6.45 5.76
CA ARG A 146 -15.27 6.02 6.31
C ARG A 146 -15.30 4.58 6.83
N LEU A 147 -14.23 3.83 6.62
CA LEU A 147 -14.10 2.51 7.26
C LEU A 147 -14.10 2.78 8.76
N SER A 148 -15.14 2.33 9.46
CA SER A 148 -15.12 2.30 10.91
C SER A 148 -13.93 1.44 11.29
N THR A 149 -12.96 2.01 12.00
CA THR A 149 -12.04 1.19 12.79
C THR A 149 -12.96 0.31 13.63
N PRO A 150 -12.91 -1.02 13.57
CA PRO A 150 -13.61 -1.81 14.55
C PRO A 150 -13.05 -1.36 15.89
N VAL A 151 -13.88 -0.70 16.70
CA VAL A 151 -13.69 -0.68 18.14
C VAL A 151 -13.83 -2.15 18.50
N LEU A 152 -12.71 -2.86 18.51
CA LEU A 152 -12.68 -4.14 19.19
C LEU A 152 -13.19 -3.83 20.60
N PRO A 153 -14.27 -4.48 21.08
CA PRO A 153 -14.61 -4.36 22.49
C PRO A 153 -13.32 -4.68 23.26
N SER A 154 -13.02 -3.89 24.29
CA SER A 154 -11.88 -4.13 25.16
C SER A 154 -12.08 -5.47 25.85
N VAL A 155 -11.73 -6.56 25.18
CA VAL A 155 -11.58 -7.86 25.79
C VAL A 155 -10.34 -7.71 26.66
N SER A 156 -10.58 -7.74 27.98
CA SER A 156 -9.54 -7.96 28.98
C SER A 156 -8.60 -9.04 28.49
N ALA A 157 -7.30 -8.77 28.61
CA ALA A 157 -6.22 -9.63 28.14
C ALA A 157 -6.25 -10.99 28.86
N ALA A 158 -7.10 -11.90 28.39
CA ALA A 158 -6.81 -13.31 28.44
C ALA A 158 -5.83 -13.58 27.31
N SER A 159 -4.58 -13.83 27.68
CA SER A 159 -3.48 -14.20 26.79
C SER A 159 -3.87 -15.42 25.95
N VAL A 160 -4.32 -15.19 24.72
CA VAL A 160 -4.29 -16.21 23.68
C VAL A 160 -2.81 -16.39 23.33
N PRO A 161 -2.23 -17.59 23.47
CA PRO A 161 -0.85 -17.79 23.07
C PRO A 161 -0.77 -17.54 21.56
N VAL A 162 0.05 -16.56 21.17
CA VAL A 162 0.51 -16.43 19.78
C VAL A 162 1.32 -17.68 19.49
N GLY A 163 0.67 -18.69 18.91
CA GLY A 163 1.35 -19.84 18.36
C GLY A 163 2.35 -19.33 17.33
N ARG A 164 3.64 -19.59 17.55
CA ARG A 164 4.67 -19.38 16.52
C ARG A 164 4.20 -20.12 15.27
N THR A 165 3.85 -19.39 14.21
CA THR A 165 3.65 -20.01 12.90
C THR A 165 5.03 -20.33 12.34
N ALA A 166 5.34 -21.62 12.25
CA ALA A 166 6.46 -22.05 11.43
C ALA A 166 6.19 -21.61 9.99
N PRO A 167 7.20 -21.14 9.24
CA PRO A 167 7.02 -20.82 7.83
C PRO A 167 6.47 -22.05 7.11
N VAL A 168 5.30 -21.91 6.48
CA VAL A 168 4.69 -22.97 5.68
C VAL A 168 5.68 -23.36 4.60
N GLN A 169 6.24 -24.58 4.71
CA GLN A 169 7.14 -25.10 3.70
C GLN A 169 6.30 -25.49 2.48
N ILE A 170 6.55 -24.82 1.36
CA ILE A 170 5.94 -25.19 0.08
C ILE A 170 6.89 -26.19 -0.57
N ASP A 171 6.54 -27.47 -0.51
CA ASP A 171 7.28 -28.50 -1.23
C ASP A 171 6.95 -28.48 -2.73
N LEU A 172 7.74 -29.23 -3.51
CA LEU A 172 7.59 -29.30 -4.95
C LEU A 172 6.21 -29.84 -5.38
N ALA A 173 5.60 -30.73 -4.60
CA ALA A 173 4.31 -31.31 -4.93
C ALA A 173 3.20 -30.26 -4.81
N LEU A 174 3.16 -29.53 -3.70
CA LEU A 174 2.23 -28.43 -3.49
C LEU A 174 2.44 -27.31 -4.51
N GLY A 175 3.70 -26.98 -4.81
CA GLY A 175 4.02 -26.00 -5.85
C GLY A 175 3.47 -26.38 -7.24
N LEU A 176 3.56 -27.66 -7.61
CA LEU A 176 3.00 -28.16 -8.87
C LEU A 176 1.47 -28.15 -8.90
N GLU A 177 0.81 -28.43 -7.77
CA GLU A 177 -0.66 -28.33 -7.68
C GLU A 177 -1.15 -26.90 -7.84
N ILE A 178 -0.51 -25.95 -7.18
CA ILE A 178 -0.79 -24.52 -7.32
C ILE A 178 -0.57 -24.08 -8.77
N ALA A 179 0.52 -24.50 -9.40
CA ALA A 179 0.79 -24.16 -10.81
C ALA A 179 -0.27 -24.71 -11.77
N ARG A 180 -0.75 -25.93 -11.56
CA ARG A 180 -1.84 -26.52 -12.35
C ARG A 180 -3.16 -25.79 -12.13
N ALA A 181 -3.47 -25.43 -10.88
CA ALA A 181 -4.68 -24.69 -10.54
C ALA A 181 -4.68 -23.29 -11.17
N ALA A 182 -3.56 -22.57 -11.07
CA ALA A 182 -3.36 -21.27 -11.69
C ALA A 182 -3.50 -21.34 -13.22
N LYS A 183 -2.90 -22.36 -13.85
CA LYS A 183 -3.06 -22.59 -15.30
C LYS A 183 -4.52 -22.80 -15.71
N ARG A 184 -5.29 -23.59 -14.95
CA ARG A 184 -6.74 -23.79 -15.21
C ARG A 184 -7.53 -22.50 -15.04
N ALA A 185 -7.13 -21.65 -14.09
CA ALA A 185 -7.74 -20.36 -13.82
C ALA A 185 -7.24 -19.23 -14.76
N GLY A 186 -6.35 -19.53 -15.72
CA GLY A 186 -5.82 -18.53 -16.65
C GLY A 186 -4.95 -17.45 -16.00
N THR A 187 -4.35 -17.74 -14.85
CA THR A 187 -3.58 -16.79 -14.05
C THR A 187 -2.19 -17.34 -13.68
N THR A 188 -1.33 -16.51 -13.09
CA THR A 188 -0.03 -16.94 -12.58
C THR A 188 -0.17 -17.60 -11.21
N PRO A 189 0.77 -18.50 -10.81
CA PRO A 189 0.74 -19.13 -9.50
C PRO A 189 0.68 -18.13 -8.33
N SER A 190 1.44 -17.03 -8.41
CA SER A 190 1.44 -15.99 -7.37
C SER A 190 0.09 -15.28 -7.26
N ALA A 191 -0.47 -14.83 -8.38
CA ALA A 191 -1.77 -14.15 -8.40
C ALA A 191 -2.91 -15.08 -7.94
N PHE A 192 -2.82 -16.38 -8.26
CA PHE A 192 -3.76 -17.38 -7.77
C PHE A 192 -3.72 -17.51 -6.23
N VAL A 193 -2.52 -17.57 -5.64
CA VAL A 193 -2.35 -17.66 -4.19
C VAL A 193 -2.83 -16.39 -3.49
N GLU A 194 -2.49 -15.22 -4.02
CA GLU A 194 -2.92 -13.93 -3.47
C GLU A 194 -4.45 -13.81 -3.45
N GLU A 195 -5.12 -14.20 -4.53
CA GLU A 195 -6.58 -14.17 -4.61
C GLU A 195 -7.22 -15.18 -3.65
N ALA A 196 -6.64 -16.38 -3.52
CA ALA A 196 -7.11 -17.38 -2.56
C ALA A 196 -7.00 -16.88 -1.11
N VAL A 197 -5.88 -16.24 -0.75
CA VAL A 197 -5.68 -15.65 0.59
C VAL A 197 -6.65 -14.50 0.82
N ARG A 198 -6.82 -13.61 -0.17
CA ARG A 198 -7.79 -12.51 -0.11
C ARG A 198 -9.20 -13.03 0.15
N LEU A 199 -9.62 -14.06 -0.57
CA LEU A 199 -10.96 -14.65 -0.45
C LEU A 199 -11.18 -15.28 0.93
N VAL A 200 -10.20 -16.02 1.47
CA VAL A 200 -10.24 -16.57 2.83
C VAL A 200 -10.37 -15.47 3.88
N LEU A 201 -9.59 -14.39 3.76
CA LEU A 201 -9.65 -13.26 4.67
C LEU A 201 -10.99 -12.52 4.59
N ALA A 202 -11.57 -12.38 3.40
CA ALA A 202 -12.86 -11.73 3.18
C ALA A 202 -14.03 -12.54 3.74
N LEU A 203 -13.98 -13.87 3.64
CA LEU A 203 -15.02 -14.76 4.16
C LEU A 203 -14.98 -14.92 5.69
N GLY A 204 -13.82 -14.70 6.29
CA GLY A 204 -13.61 -14.92 7.72
C GLY A 204 -13.60 -16.40 8.12
N PRO A 205 -13.28 -16.70 9.39
CA PRO A 205 -12.98 -18.06 9.83
C PRO A 205 -14.19 -19.00 9.80
N ALA A 206 -15.39 -18.51 10.09
CA ALA A 206 -16.60 -19.33 10.13
C ALA A 206 -17.02 -19.83 8.73
N GLU A 207 -16.98 -18.96 7.72
CA GLU A 207 -17.38 -19.31 6.36
C GLU A 207 -16.26 -20.07 5.63
N THR A 208 -14.99 -19.75 5.91
CA THR A 208 -13.84 -20.55 5.44
C THR A 208 -13.92 -22.00 5.95
N ALA A 209 -14.27 -22.21 7.23
CA ALA A 209 -14.45 -23.55 7.78
C ALA A 209 -15.58 -24.32 7.07
N ARG A 210 -16.67 -23.64 6.70
CA ARG A 210 -17.79 -24.23 5.92
C ARG A 210 -17.42 -24.58 4.49
N LEU A 211 -16.52 -23.82 3.86
CA LEU A 211 -16.00 -24.17 2.54
C LEU A 211 -15.02 -25.35 2.60
N GLN A 212 -14.17 -25.39 3.62
CA GLN A 212 -13.23 -26.50 3.83
C GLN A 212 -13.95 -27.83 4.06
N THR A 213 -15.12 -27.86 4.72
CA THR A 213 -15.90 -29.09 4.87
C THR A 213 -16.50 -29.58 3.56
N ARG A 214 -16.76 -28.69 2.59
CA ARG A 214 -17.24 -29.04 1.24
C ARG A 214 -16.13 -29.51 0.30
N LEU A 215 -14.88 -29.16 0.60
CA LEU A 215 -13.68 -29.55 -0.17
C LEU A 215 -13.10 -30.90 0.27
N LYS A 216 -13.56 -31.48 1.38
CA LYS A 216 -13.15 -32.84 1.76
C LYS A 216 -13.69 -33.83 0.72
N PRO A 217 -12.85 -34.71 0.15
CA PRO A 217 -13.34 -35.76 -0.73
C PRO A 217 -14.30 -36.66 0.06
N THR A 218 -15.46 -36.95 -0.54
CA THR A 218 -16.39 -37.97 -0.05
C THR A 218 -15.61 -39.29 0.08
N PRO A 219 -15.65 -40.01 1.21
CA PRO A 219 -15.02 -41.32 1.27
C PRO A 219 -15.61 -42.19 0.16
N ALA A 220 -14.74 -42.80 -0.64
CA ALA A 220 -15.15 -43.74 -1.67
C ALA A 220 -16.01 -44.84 -1.01
N SER A 221 -17.24 -45.01 -1.49
CA SER A 221 -18.07 -46.15 -1.14
C SER A 221 -17.27 -47.41 -1.46
N ALA A 222 -16.93 -48.18 -0.43
CA ALA A 222 -16.41 -49.53 -0.60
C ALA A 222 -17.46 -50.37 -1.35
N ALA A 223 -17.04 -50.95 -2.48
CA ALA A 223 -17.68 -52.04 -3.17
C ALA A 223 -16.58 -53.03 -3.55
#